data_AF-A0A6G1SMU3-F1
#
_entry.id   AF-A0A6G1SMU3-F1
#
_cell.length_a   1.000
_cell.length_b   1.000
_cell.length_c   1.000
_cell.angle_alpha   90.00
_cell.angle_beta   90.00
_cell.angle_gamma   90.00
#
_symmetry.space_group_name_H-M   'P 1'
#
loop_
_entity.id
_entity.type
_entity.pdbx_description
1 polymer ?
#
loop_
_entity_poly.entity_id
_entity_poly.type
_entity_poly.pdbx_seq_one_letter_code
_entity_poly.pdbx_strand_id
1 'polypeptide(L)'
;MEPKVTGLSPMTGPPGTKITVRGENLGQSSRDIISLTITGADCLPYLEWKSPKKIITRCAKVIGNGDVVITTNSGGVGTCDVQFNCYEEMVGPTDESAVWVDEIDHQTPVKENYNISSAIDEYSVETSSARFMPQLYLVRNHPDANLNDLEQLKRNLRTQLANKNNFEAINSDSNRSALLKSDLPVIMEFLLILERLSKVIMTSRDASIDSIVKSINEGLTKTHELFDPVFRQNSIVQLIESHEEICQISTML
;
A
#
# COMPACT_ATOMS: atom_id res chain seq x y z
N MET A 1 24.77 -42.29 8.33
CA MET A 1 26.01 -41.48 8.16
C MET A 1 25.58 -40.04 8.16
N GLU A 2 26.34 -39.18 8.83
CA GLU A 2 26.03 -37.75 8.88
C GLU A 2 26.31 -37.06 7.53
N PRO A 3 25.50 -36.05 7.15
CA PRO A 3 25.79 -35.22 5.99
C PRO A 3 27.05 -34.40 6.22
N LYS A 4 27.94 -34.36 5.24
CA LYS A 4 29.16 -33.57 5.31
C LYS A 4 29.32 -32.68 4.09
N VAL A 5 29.37 -31.37 4.29
CA VAL A 5 29.60 -30.38 3.24
C VAL A 5 31.10 -30.11 3.12
N THR A 6 31.65 -30.33 1.93
CA THR A 6 33.09 -30.18 1.64
C THR A 6 33.38 -29.01 0.71
N GLY A 7 32.39 -28.49 -0.01
CA GLY A 7 32.62 -27.40 -0.96
C GLY A 7 31.37 -26.64 -1.37
N LEU A 8 31.55 -25.36 -1.67
CA LEU A 8 30.51 -24.43 -2.11
C LEU A 8 30.96 -23.74 -3.39
N SER A 9 30.04 -23.52 -4.32
CA SER A 9 30.30 -22.79 -5.56
C SER A 9 29.08 -21.94 -5.95
N PRO A 10 29.19 -20.60 -5.91
CA PRO A 10 30.31 -19.80 -5.39
C PRO A 10 30.41 -19.85 -3.86
N MET A 11 31.55 -19.44 -3.29
CA MET A 11 31.75 -19.31 -1.84
C MET A 11 31.28 -17.95 -1.28
N THR A 12 31.04 -16.98 -2.16
CA THR A 12 30.61 -15.63 -1.81
C THR A 12 29.57 -15.13 -2.80
N GLY A 13 28.66 -14.26 -2.36
CA GLY A 13 27.73 -13.56 -3.26
C GLY A 13 26.64 -12.80 -2.51
N PRO A 14 25.87 -11.95 -3.21
CA PRO A 14 24.72 -11.27 -2.61
C PRO A 14 23.53 -12.20 -2.34
N PRO A 15 22.55 -11.77 -1.53
CA PRO A 15 21.30 -12.50 -1.34
C PRO A 15 20.65 -12.88 -2.68
N GLY A 16 20.13 -14.10 -2.77
CA GLY A 16 19.56 -14.65 -4.02
C GLY A 16 20.55 -15.39 -4.92
N THR A 17 21.86 -15.30 -4.63
CA THR A 17 22.91 -16.05 -5.34
C THR A 17 22.63 -17.54 -5.33
N LYS A 18 22.72 -18.17 -6.51
CA LYS A 18 22.56 -19.61 -6.67
C LYS A 18 23.83 -20.33 -6.22
N ILE A 19 23.72 -21.13 -5.16
CA ILE A 19 24.83 -21.86 -4.54
C ILE A 19 24.71 -23.34 -4.88
N THR A 20 25.79 -23.91 -5.38
CA THR A 20 25.94 -25.36 -5.52
C THR A 20 26.72 -25.90 -4.34
N VAL A 21 26.07 -26.71 -3.52
CA VAL A 21 26.68 -27.36 -2.35
C VAL A 21 27.15 -28.76 -2.75
N ARG A 22 28.40 -29.08 -2.44
CA ARG A 22 29.05 -30.36 -2.68
C ARG A 22 29.45 -31.01 -1.36
N GLY A 23 29.32 -32.32 -1.30
CA GLY A 23 29.58 -33.04 -0.06
C GLY A 23 29.30 -34.54 -0.18
N GLU A 24 29.08 -35.15 0.96
CA GLU A 24 28.76 -36.57 1.13
C GLU A 24 27.51 -36.71 1.99
N ASN A 25 26.68 -37.70 1.68
CA ASN A 25 25.46 -38.02 2.42
C ASN A 25 24.48 -36.84 2.58
N LEU A 26 24.35 -35.97 1.57
CA LEU A 26 23.46 -34.81 1.55
C LEU A 26 21.97 -35.18 1.36
N GLY A 27 21.56 -36.34 1.87
CA GLY A 27 20.21 -36.89 1.76
C GLY A 27 20.05 -37.89 0.61
N GLN A 28 19.27 -38.94 0.86
CA GLN A 28 18.97 -40.00 -0.10
C GLN A 28 17.95 -39.57 -1.17
N SER A 29 17.09 -38.61 -0.83
CA SER A 29 16.10 -38.01 -1.73
C SER A 29 15.76 -36.60 -1.26
N SER A 30 15.06 -35.83 -2.10
CA SER A 30 14.62 -34.48 -1.71
C SER A 30 13.74 -34.45 -0.45
N ARG A 31 13.00 -35.52 -0.14
CA ARG A 31 12.14 -35.61 1.06
C ARG A 31 12.91 -36.00 2.32
N ASP A 32 14.15 -36.47 2.16
CA ASP A 32 15.01 -36.85 3.28
C ASP A 32 15.63 -35.61 3.95
N ILE A 33 15.63 -34.46 3.28
CA ILE A 33 16.15 -33.21 3.84
C ILE A 33 15.05 -32.52 4.65
N ILE A 34 15.30 -32.32 5.94
CA ILE A 34 14.38 -31.71 6.91
C ILE A 34 14.63 -30.20 6.98
N SER A 35 15.90 -29.78 7.04
CA SER A 35 16.26 -28.37 7.10
C SER A 35 17.55 -28.11 6.33
N LEU A 36 17.66 -26.91 5.77
CA LEU A 36 18.84 -26.41 5.11
C LEU A 36 19.03 -24.95 5.54
N THR A 37 20.17 -24.65 6.14
CA THR A 37 20.44 -23.34 6.70
C THR A 37 21.78 -22.83 6.19
N ILE A 38 21.81 -21.58 5.71
CA ILE A 38 23.02 -20.91 5.23
C ILE A 38 23.20 -19.65 6.05
N THR A 39 24.34 -19.51 6.75
CA THR A 39 24.59 -18.33 7.59
C THR A 39 23.47 -18.10 8.61
N GLY A 40 22.85 -19.17 9.12
CA GLY A 40 21.74 -19.10 10.07
C GLY A 40 20.35 -18.81 9.47
N ALA A 41 20.23 -18.59 8.15
CA ALA A 41 18.95 -18.37 7.48
C ALA A 41 18.42 -19.62 6.78
N ASP A 42 17.11 -19.86 6.88
CA ASP A 42 16.46 -21.00 6.24
C ASP A 42 16.45 -20.84 4.71
N CYS A 43 17.01 -21.84 4.03
CA CYS A 43 17.13 -21.91 2.58
C CYS A 43 16.47 -23.19 2.03
N LEU A 44 15.71 -23.91 2.85
CA LEU A 44 14.94 -25.10 2.44
C LEU A 44 13.95 -24.82 1.28
N PRO A 45 13.23 -23.68 1.21
CA PRO A 45 12.30 -23.41 0.11
C PRO A 45 12.96 -23.35 -1.27
N TYR A 46 14.26 -23.06 -1.33
CA TYR A 46 15.03 -22.95 -2.57
C TYR A 46 15.82 -24.22 -2.91
N LEU A 47 15.69 -25.26 -2.09
CA LEU A 47 16.42 -26.51 -2.25
C LEU A 47 16.02 -27.23 -3.54
N GLU A 48 17.03 -27.53 -4.35
CA GLU A 48 16.95 -28.37 -5.52
C GLU A 48 17.93 -29.54 -5.33
N TRP A 49 17.40 -30.68 -4.89
CA TRP A 49 18.20 -31.89 -4.70
C TRP A 49 18.59 -32.49 -6.06
N LYS A 50 19.87 -32.85 -6.22
CA LYS A 50 20.39 -33.49 -7.45
C LYS A 50 20.90 -34.91 -7.21
N SER A 51 21.69 -35.09 -6.15
CA SER A 51 22.21 -36.39 -5.76
C SER A 51 22.65 -36.36 -4.29
N PRO A 52 22.98 -37.51 -3.68
CA PRO A 52 23.52 -37.55 -2.31
C PRO A 52 24.85 -36.80 -2.12
N LYS A 53 25.45 -36.31 -3.20
CA LYS A 53 26.71 -35.54 -3.18
C LYS A 53 26.56 -34.09 -3.64
N LYS A 54 25.37 -33.70 -4.11
CA LYS A 54 25.14 -32.40 -4.71
C LYS A 54 23.71 -31.93 -4.47
N ILE A 55 23.59 -30.73 -3.92
CA ILE A 55 22.35 -29.98 -3.86
C ILE A 55 22.59 -28.56 -4.38
N ILE A 56 21.53 -27.95 -4.88
CA ILE A 56 21.54 -26.57 -5.34
C ILE A 56 20.55 -25.81 -4.45
N THR A 57 20.87 -24.59 -4.10
CA THR A 57 20.02 -23.72 -3.29
C THR A 57 20.31 -22.26 -3.60
N ARG A 58 19.63 -21.34 -2.93
CA ARG A 58 19.88 -19.90 -3.03
C ARG A 58 20.14 -19.32 -1.65
N CYS A 59 21.04 -18.35 -1.59
CA CYS A 59 21.25 -17.60 -0.36
C CYS A 59 19.98 -16.82 -0.01
N ALA A 60 19.50 -16.97 1.23
CA ALA A 60 18.44 -16.14 1.76
C ALA A 60 18.93 -14.69 2.02
N LYS A 61 18.01 -13.82 2.44
CA LYS A 61 18.29 -12.42 2.80
C LYS A 61 18.98 -12.33 4.16
N VAL A 62 20.23 -12.74 4.22
CA VAL A 62 21.12 -12.65 5.39
C VAL A 62 22.47 -12.11 4.95
N ILE A 63 23.12 -11.32 5.79
CA ILE A 63 24.45 -10.76 5.51
C ILE A 63 25.41 -11.32 6.56
N GLY A 64 26.60 -11.73 6.14
CA GLY A 64 27.64 -12.26 7.00
C GLY A 64 28.27 -13.54 6.48
N ASN A 65 29.26 -14.02 7.22
CA ASN A 65 29.91 -15.28 6.99
C ASN A 65 29.30 -16.36 7.91
N GLY A 66 29.02 -17.54 7.37
CA GLY A 66 28.61 -18.66 8.19
C GLY A 66 28.55 -19.99 7.45
N ASP A 67 28.28 -21.02 8.24
CA ASP A 67 28.29 -22.40 7.78
C ASP A 67 27.03 -22.74 6.97
N VAL A 68 27.14 -23.81 6.18
CA VAL A 68 26.01 -24.42 5.47
C VAL A 68 25.65 -25.72 6.17
N VAL A 69 24.58 -25.69 6.96
CA VAL A 69 24.12 -26.83 7.76
C VAL A 69 22.93 -27.48 7.07
N ILE A 70 23.02 -28.80 6.89
CA ILE A 70 21.97 -29.62 6.29
C ILE A 70 21.53 -30.65 7.32
N THR A 71 20.25 -30.73 7.60
CA THR A 71 19.68 -31.76 8.47
C THR A 71 18.88 -32.74 7.63
N THR A 72 19.23 -34.02 7.70
CA THR A 72 18.50 -35.10 7.03
C THR A 72 17.83 -36.01 8.04
N ASN A 73 16.73 -36.66 7.62
CA ASN A 73 16.04 -37.65 8.44
C ASN A 73 16.90 -38.92 8.63
N SER A 74 17.64 -39.31 7.58
CA SER A 74 18.51 -40.49 7.60
C SER A 74 19.85 -40.30 8.32
N GLY A 75 20.38 -39.08 8.34
CA GLY A 75 21.75 -38.77 8.76
C GLY A 75 21.87 -37.78 9.92
N GLY A 76 20.77 -37.15 10.35
CA GLY A 76 20.79 -36.12 11.39
C GLY A 76 21.36 -34.79 10.90
N VAL A 77 21.92 -34.01 11.83
CA VAL A 77 22.51 -32.70 11.55
C VAL A 77 23.88 -32.88 10.93
N GLY A 78 24.11 -32.25 9.78
CA GLY A 78 25.36 -32.29 9.06
C GLY A 78 26.40 -31.27 9.52
N THR A 79 27.64 -31.53 9.13
CA THR A 79 28.79 -30.65 9.38
C THR A 79 29.28 -29.99 8.11
N CYS A 80 29.96 -28.85 8.24
CA CYS A 80 30.43 -28.05 7.12
C CYS A 80 31.90 -27.68 7.33
N ASP A 81 32.76 -28.02 6.37
CA ASP A 81 34.19 -27.69 6.42
C ASP A 81 34.50 -26.29 5.83
N VAL A 82 33.52 -25.68 5.16
CA VAL A 82 33.67 -24.43 4.40
C VAL A 82 32.59 -23.43 4.78
N GLN A 83 32.88 -22.13 4.65
CA GLN A 83 31.92 -21.09 5.01
C GLN A 83 31.46 -20.34 3.76
N PHE A 84 30.19 -19.93 3.75
CA PHE A 84 29.65 -19.02 2.75
C PHE A 84 29.71 -17.58 3.28
N ASN A 85 30.14 -16.64 2.45
CA ASN A 85 30.10 -15.22 2.78
C ASN A 85 29.03 -14.50 1.96
N CYS A 86 27.92 -14.14 2.60
CA CYS A 86 26.92 -13.28 2.00
C CYS A 86 27.26 -11.82 2.26
N TYR A 87 27.41 -11.03 1.19
CA TYR A 87 27.66 -9.60 1.29
C TYR A 87 26.55 -8.81 0.61
N GLU A 88 26.29 -7.59 1.06
CA GLU A 88 25.41 -6.70 0.33
C GLU A 88 26.18 -6.08 -0.82
N GLU A 89 25.63 -6.18 -2.02
CA GLU A 89 26.19 -5.52 -3.19
C GLU A 89 25.80 -4.04 -3.14
N MET A 90 26.79 -3.15 -2.97
CA MET A 90 26.58 -1.71 -3.11
C MET A 90 26.44 -1.39 -4.59
N VAL A 91 25.19 -1.28 -5.05
CA VAL A 91 24.87 -0.82 -6.40
C VAL A 91 25.20 0.67 -6.52
N GLY A 92 26.21 1.00 -7.31
CA GLY A 92 26.63 2.37 -7.61
C GLY A 92 25.72 3.03 -8.66
N PRO A 93 25.80 4.37 -8.83
CA PRO A 93 24.98 5.10 -9.80
C PRO A 93 25.20 4.72 -11.26
N THR A 94 26.27 3.98 -11.54
CA THR A 94 26.71 3.58 -12.90
C THR A 94 26.63 2.06 -13.10
N ASP A 95 26.13 1.31 -12.12
CA ASP A 95 26.00 -0.13 -12.25
C ASP A 95 24.83 -0.48 -13.18
N GLU A 96 25.12 -1.39 -14.11
CA GLU A 96 24.20 -1.82 -15.15
C GLU A 96 23.04 -2.60 -14.51
N SER A 97 21.80 -2.22 -14.83
CA SER A 97 20.61 -2.94 -14.36
C SER A 97 20.12 -3.86 -15.47
N ALA A 98 20.08 -5.17 -15.21
CA ALA A 98 19.48 -6.16 -16.10
C ALA A 98 17.94 -6.17 -16.01
N VAL A 99 17.32 -4.98 -16.05
CA VAL A 99 15.90 -4.85 -16.31
C VAL A 99 15.72 -5.05 -17.80
N TRP A 100 15.43 -6.28 -18.18
CA TRP A 100 14.84 -6.54 -19.49
C TRP A 100 13.44 -5.93 -19.46
N VAL A 101 13.33 -4.71 -19.96
CA VAL A 101 12.05 -4.20 -20.43
C VAL A 101 11.75 -5.05 -21.66
N ASP A 102 10.62 -5.75 -21.69
CA ASP A 102 10.18 -6.40 -22.92
C ASP A 102 10.24 -5.35 -24.03
N GLU A 103 11.10 -5.56 -25.02
CA GLU A 103 11.17 -4.70 -26.19
C GLU A 103 9.79 -4.78 -26.82
N ILE A 104 8.98 -3.74 -26.61
CA ILE A 104 7.69 -3.60 -27.26
C ILE A 104 8.00 -3.61 -28.75
N ASP A 105 7.67 -4.72 -29.40
CA ASP A 105 7.86 -4.93 -30.83
C ASP A 105 7.49 -3.65 -31.57
N HIS A 106 8.49 -3.00 -32.18
CA HIS A 106 8.28 -1.85 -33.04
C HIS A 106 7.72 -2.31 -34.39
N GLN A 107 6.60 -3.03 -34.37
CA GLN A 107 5.86 -3.42 -35.55
C GLN A 107 4.56 -2.64 -35.61
N THR A 108 4.67 -1.48 -36.27
CA THR A 108 3.57 -0.64 -36.79
C THR A 108 2.62 -0.06 -35.72
N PRO A 109 2.18 1.20 -35.87
CA PRO A 109 1.34 1.86 -34.88
C PRO A 109 -0.08 1.28 -34.97
N VAL A 110 -0.31 0.16 -34.29
CA VAL A 110 -1.65 -0.20 -33.86
C VAL A 110 -2.00 0.81 -32.78
N LYS A 111 -2.99 1.66 -33.07
CA LYS A 111 -3.61 2.56 -32.10
C LYS A 111 -4.33 1.73 -31.04
N GLU A 112 -3.58 1.11 -30.15
CA GLU A 112 -4.12 0.72 -28.87
C GLU A 112 -4.21 1.99 -28.03
N ASN A 113 -5.44 2.46 -27.87
CA ASN A 113 -5.77 3.56 -26.99
C ASN A 113 -5.48 3.11 -25.55
N TYR A 114 -4.21 3.21 -25.14
CA TYR A 114 -3.92 3.40 -23.73
C TYR A 114 -4.53 4.76 -23.39
N ASN A 115 -5.72 4.74 -22.80
CA ASN A 115 -6.30 5.92 -22.18
C ASN A 115 -5.38 6.32 -21.02
N ILE A 116 -4.33 7.08 -21.33
CA ILE A 116 -3.54 7.81 -20.32
C ILE A 116 -4.46 8.81 -19.58
N SER A 117 -5.69 9.04 -20.06
CA SER A 117 -6.75 9.70 -19.31
C SER A 117 -7.00 9.04 -17.94
N SER A 118 -7.00 7.70 -17.81
CA SER A 118 -7.46 7.08 -16.54
C SER A 118 -6.50 7.23 -15.35
N ALA A 119 -5.22 7.54 -15.59
CA ALA A 119 -4.26 7.89 -14.53
C ALA A 119 -4.04 9.41 -14.38
N ILE A 120 -4.40 10.20 -15.41
CA ILE A 120 -4.31 11.66 -15.38
C ILE A 120 -5.60 12.29 -14.84
N ASP A 121 -6.75 11.61 -14.95
CA ASP A 121 -8.04 12.03 -14.40
C ASP A 121 -8.05 12.05 -12.85
N GLU A 122 -7.01 11.50 -12.22
CA GLU A 122 -6.83 11.57 -10.77
C GLU A 122 -6.06 12.83 -10.31
N TYR A 123 -5.41 13.56 -11.24
CA TYR A 123 -4.61 14.75 -10.96
C TYR A 123 -5.18 15.97 -11.67
N SER A 124 -5.83 16.83 -10.91
CA SER A 124 -6.39 18.06 -11.46
C SER A 124 -5.30 19.12 -11.67
N VAL A 125 -5.32 19.74 -12.85
CA VAL A 125 -4.38 20.81 -13.28
C VAL A 125 -4.81 22.18 -12.72
N GLU A 126 -5.98 22.24 -12.08
CA GLU A 126 -6.50 23.46 -11.49
C GLU A 126 -5.85 23.74 -10.13
N THR A 127 -5.33 24.95 -9.95
CA THR A 127 -4.68 25.41 -8.72
C THR A 127 -5.63 25.54 -7.52
N SER A 128 -6.92 25.24 -7.71
CA SER A 128 -7.99 25.18 -6.71
C SER A 128 -8.31 23.76 -6.25
N SER A 129 -7.75 22.72 -6.89
CA SER A 129 -8.08 21.33 -6.55
C SER A 129 -7.28 20.83 -5.34
N ALA A 130 -7.93 20.06 -4.47
CA ALA A 130 -7.30 19.39 -3.34
C ALA A 130 -6.24 18.34 -3.75
N ARG A 131 -6.29 17.86 -5.01
CA ARG A 131 -5.32 16.92 -5.59
C ARG A 131 -4.31 17.60 -6.52
N PHE A 132 -4.21 18.93 -6.45
CA PHE A 132 -3.28 19.70 -7.28
C PHE A 132 -1.83 19.29 -6.98
N MET A 133 -1.12 18.83 -8.00
CA MET A 133 0.31 18.55 -7.93
C MET A 133 1.11 19.64 -8.66
N PRO A 134 1.78 20.55 -7.92
CA PRO A 134 2.49 21.68 -8.53
C PRO A 134 3.58 21.27 -9.52
N GLN A 135 4.19 20.10 -9.32
CA GLN A 135 5.27 19.61 -10.18
C GLN A 135 4.74 19.20 -11.57
N LEU A 136 3.60 18.51 -11.63
CA LEU A 136 2.96 18.12 -12.89
C LEU A 136 2.40 19.33 -13.65
N TYR A 137 1.86 20.31 -12.92
CA TYR A 137 1.39 21.58 -13.51
C TYR A 137 2.52 22.33 -14.22
N LEU A 138 3.72 22.37 -13.64
CA LEU A 138 4.85 23.08 -14.21
C LEU A 138 5.38 22.41 -15.48
N VAL A 139 5.57 21.09 -15.45
CA VAL A 139 6.04 20.34 -16.63
C VAL A 139 5.05 20.48 -17.78
N ARG A 140 3.75 20.53 -17.49
CA ARG A 140 2.70 20.64 -18.51
C ARG A 140 2.58 22.03 -19.13
N ASN A 141 2.70 23.10 -18.33
CA ASN A 141 2.53 24.48 -18.81
C ASN A 141 3.85 25.14 -19.23
N HIS A 142 4.98 24.60 -18.80
CA HIS A 142 6.31 25.11 -19.11
C HIS A 142 7.24 23.97 -19.58
N PRO A 143 6.92 23.28 -20.69
CA PRO A 143 7.71 22.16 -21.18
C PRO A 143 9.13 22.57 -21.61
N ASP A 144 9.31 23.82 -22.04
CA ASP A 144 10.57 24.36 -22.55
C ASP A 144 11.43 25.04 -21.48
N ALA A 145 10.98 25.03 -20.22
CA ALA A 145 11.71 25.70 -19.13
C ALA A 145 12.92 24.88 -18.67
N ASN A 146 14.02 25.57 -18.36
CA ASN A 146 15.21 24.92 -17.81
C ASN A 146 14.99 24.51 -16.34
N LEU A 147 15.82 23.60 -15.83
CA LEU A 147 15.67 23.05 -14.47
C LEU A 147 15.69 24.13 -13.37
N ASN A 148 16.53 25.16 -13.52
CA ASN A 148 16.65 26.24 -12.55
C ASN A 148 15.41 27.14 -12.55
N ASP A 149 14.82 27.41 -13.72
CA ASP A 149 13.59 28.16 -13.88
C ASP A 149 12.39 27.40 -13.29
N LEU A 150 12.34 26.08 -13.53
CA LEU A 150 11.32 25.20 -12.94
C LEU A 150 11.40 25.17 -11.41
N GLU A 151 12.61 25.18 -10.83
CA GLU A 151 12.77 25.25 -9.37
C GLU A 151 12.32 26.60 -8.78
N GLN A 152 12.58 27.70 -9.48
CA GLN A 152 12.11 29.02 -9.07
C GLN A 152 10.58 29.11 -9.16
N LEU A 153 10.00 28.61 -10.24
CA LEU A 153 8.55 28.54 -10.43
C LEU A 153 7.87 27.64 -9.39
N LYS A 154 8.49 26.52 -9.02
CA LYS A 154 8.02 25.63 -7.95
C LYS A 154 7.99 26.32 -6.60
N ARG A 155 9.01 27.14 -6.29
CA ARG A 155 9.05 27.94 -5.05
C ARG A 155 7.94 29.00 -5.04
N ASN A 156 7.79 29.74 -6.13
CA ASN A 156 6.75 30.77 -6.25
C ASN A 156 5.33 30.19 -6.13
N LEU A 157 5.06 29.06 -6.79
CA LEU A 157 3.75 28.38 -6.70
C LEU A 157 3.44 27.92 -5.28
N ARG A 158 4.44 27.39 -4.54
CA ARG A 158 4.26 27.00 -3.14
C ARG A 158 3.91 28.20 -2.26
N THR A 159 4.58 29.34 -2.46
CA THR A 159 4.28 30.57 -1.73
C THR A 159 2.87 31.09 -2.06
N GLN A 160 2.43 30.99 -3.32
CA GLN A 160 1.08 31.37 -3.73
C GLN A 160 0.00 30.45 -3.15
N LEU A 161 0.22 29.14 -3.10
CA LEU A 161 -0.70 28.18 -2.45
C LEU A 161 -0.79 28.42 -0.94
N ALA A 162 0.35 28.67 -0.28
CA ALA A 162 0.37 29.02 1.14
C ALA A 162 -0.39 30.33 1.43
N ASN A 163 -0.25 31.33 0.55
CA ASN A 163 -0.96 32.60 0.67
C ASN A 163 -2.46 32.46 0.35
N LYS A 164 -2.86 31.58 -0.58
CA LYS A 164 -4.26 31.27 -0.89
C LYS A 164 -4.97 30.58 0.28
N ASN A 165 -4.27 29.67 0.97
CA ASN A 165 -4.79 29.02 2.19
C ASN A 165 -5.03 30.01 3.35
N ASN A 166 -4.31 31.15 3.38
CA ASN A 166 -4.56 32.23 4.33
C ASN A 166 -5.71 33.17 3.91
N PHE A 167 -6.13 33.17 2.64
CA PHE A 167 -7.25 33.97 2.13
C PHE A 167 -8.59 33.21 2.13
N GLU A 168 -8.56 31.87 2.09
CA GLU A 168 -9.75 31.00 2.24
C GLU A 168 -10.30 30.93 3.68
N ALA A 169 -9.64 31.58 4.64
CA ALA A 169 -10.16 31.74 6.00
C ALA A 169 -11.32 32.77 6.13
N ILE A 170 -11.72 33.47 5.04
CA ILE A 170 -12.64 34.62 5.15
C ILE A 170 -14.06 34.39 4.59
N ASN A 171 -14.41 33.32 3.85
CA ASN A 171 -15.81 33.13 3.42
C ASN A 171 -16.24 31.66 3.38
N SER A 172 -16.86 31.17 4.46
CA SER A 172 -17.00 29.74 4.76
C SER A 172 -18.43 29.21 4.99
N ASP A 173 -19.40 29.51 4.12
CA ASP A 173 -20.74 28.88 4.22
C ASP A 173 -21.13 28.03 3.00
N SER A 174 -20.75 28.39 1.76
CA SER A 174 -21.16 27.61 0.58
C SER A 174 -20.41 26.29 0.35
N ASN A 175 -19.14 26.18 0.79
CA ASN A 175 -18.33 24.98 0.52
C ASN A 175 -18.57 23.83 1.52
N ARG A 176 -19.14 24.09 2.70
CA ARG A 176 -19.41 23.05 3.70
C ARG A 176 -20.57 22.14 3.27
N SER A 177 -21.59 22.70 2.64
CA SER A 177 -22.81 21.99 2.24
C SER A 177 -22.65 21.10 0.99
N ALA A 178 -21.69 21.41 0.11
CA ALA A 178 -21.37 20.57 -1.05
C ALA A 178 -20.56 19.32 -0.67
N LEU A 179 -19.62 19.46 0.27
CA LEU A 179 -18.77 18.37 0.77
C LEU A 179 -19.55 17.41 1.68
N LEU A 180 -20.52 17.93 2.44
CA LEU A 180 -21.43 17.11 3.24
C LEU A 180 -22.45 16.34 2.39
N LYS A 181 -22.79 16.79 1.17
CA LYS A 181 -23.75 16.12 0.27
C LYS A 181 -23.15 14.91 -0.44
N SER A 182 -21.88 14.94 -0.84
CA SER A 182 -21.22 13.81 -1.50
C SER A 182 -20.99 12.64 -0.55
N ASP A 183 -20.73 12.94 0.73
CA ASP A 183 -20.29 11.95 1.71
C ASP A 183 -21.44 11.44 2.60
N LEU A 184 -22.64 12.02 2.43
CA LEU A 184 -23.84 11.69 3.21
C LEU A 184 -24.24 10.20 3.16
N PRO A 185 -24.18 9.47 2.03
CA PRO A 185 -24.54 8.05 1.99
C PRO A 185 -23.60 7.18 2.84
N VAL A 186 -22.30 7.50 2.81
CA VAL A 186 -21.26 6.80 3.56
C VAL A 186 -21.40 7.09 5.05
N ILE A 187 -21.70 8.33 5.42
CA ILE A 187 -21.95 8.74 6.80
C ILE A 187 -23.22 8.06 7.35
N MET A 188 -24.29 7.97 6.55
CA MET A 188 -25.54 7.30 6.93
C MET A 188 -25.37 5.78 7.07
N GLU A 189 -24.59 5.15 6.18
CA GLU A 189 -24.25 3.73 6.28
C GLU A 189 -23.42 3.44 7.54
N PHE A 190 -22.46 4.31 7.86
CA PHE A 190 -21.66 4.21 9.07
C PHE A 190 -22.50 4.36 10.34
N LEU A 191 -23.44 5.32 10.37
CA LEU A 191 -24.39 5.50 11.47
C LEU A 191 -25.28 4.27 11.68
N LEU A 192 -25.80 3.67 10.62
CA LEU A 192 -26.61 2.44 10.67
C LEU A 192 -25.82 1.23 11.20
N ILE A 193 -24.54 1.13 10.85
CA ILE A 193 -23.64 0.09 11.36
C ILE A 193 -23.38 0.29 12.86
N LEU A 194 -23.14 1.53 13.30
CA LEU A 194 -22.95 1.86 14.71
C LEU A 194 -24.20 1.60 15.55
N GLU A 195 -25.39 1.93 15.03
CA GLU A 195 -26.65 1.66 15.71
C GLU A 195 -26.89 0.14 15.87
N ARG A 196 -26.64 -0.63 14.80
CA ARG A 196 -26.70 -2.10 14.84
C ARG A 196 -25.71 -2.70 15.84
N LEU A 197 -24.48 -2.19 15.89
CA LEU A 197 -23.48 -2.62 16.88
C LEU A 197 -23.93 -2.30 18.29
N SER A 198 -24.48 -1.11 18.55
CA SER A 198 -25.00 -0.74 19.88
C SER A 198 -26.11 -1.69 20.34
N LYS A 199 -26.99 -2.12 19.43
CA LYS A 199 -28.12 -3.02 19.71
C LYS A 199 -27.67 -4.46 19.98
N VAL A 200 -26.68 -4.96 19.22
CA VAL A 200 -26.06 -6.27 19.45
C VAL A 200 -25.34 -6.28 20.80
N ILE A 201 -24.67 -5.18 21.12
CA ILE A 201 -23.92 -5.01 22.37
C ILE A 201 -24.85 -4.92 23.60
N MET A 202 -26.00 -4.24 23.52
CA MET A 202 -26.99 -4.21 24.60
C MET A 202 -27.65 -5.58 24.87
N THR A 203 -27.51 -6.54 23.95
CA THR A 203 -28.05 -7.89 24.12
C THR A 203 -27.10 -8.78 24.95
N SER A 204 -25.81 -8.44 25.06
CA SER A 204 -24.85 -9.12 25.93
C SER A 204 -24.80 -8.46 27.31
N ARG A 205 -25.30 -9.16 28.34
CA ARG A 205 -25.38 -8.69 29.74
C ARG A 205 -24.00 -8.71 30.44
N ASP A 206 -23.11 -7.77 30.14
CA ASP A 206 -21.86 -7.59 30.87
C ASP A 206 -21.59 -6.12 31.22
N ALA A 207 -21.41 -5.83 32.52
CA ALA A 207 -21.30 -4.48 33.09
C ALA A 207 -20.06 -3.67 32.63
N SER A 208 -19.05 -4.34 32.05
CA SER A 208 -17.88 -3.66 31.44
C SER A 208 -18.26 -2.93 30.15
N ILE A 209 -19.33 -3.40 29.49
CA ILE A 209 -19.76 -2.94 28.19
C ILE A 209 -20.60 -1.66 28.27
N ASP A 210 -21.16 -1.33 29.43
CA ASP A 210 -21.95 -0.11 29.66
C ASP A 210 -21.13 1.17 29.39
N SER A 211 -19.82 1.15 29.66
CA SER A 211 -18.93 2.28 29.37
C SER A 211 -18.75 2.53 27.86
N ILE A 212 -18.70 1.45 27.10
CA ILE A 212 -18.57 1.46 25.63
C ILE A 212 -19.91 1.90 25.02
N VAL A 213 -21.02 1.37 25.53
CA VAL A 213 -22.37 1.76 25.10
C VAL A 213 -22.62 3.25 25.37
N LYS A 214 -22.19 3.76 26.53
CA LYS A 214 -22.29 5.19 26.85
C LYS A 214 -21.48 6.05 25.88
N SER A 215 -20.25 5.63 25.55
CA SER A 215 -19.37 6.35 24.62
C SER A 215 -19.92 6.34 23.18
N ILE A 216 -20.54 5.23 22.76
CA ILE A 216 -21.21 5.11 21.45
C ILE A 216 -22.44 6.02 21.40
N ASN A 217 -23.27 6.03 22.44
CA ASN A 217 -24.45 6.88 22.51
C ASN A 217 -24.09 8.38 22.56
N GLU A 218 -23.06 8.76 23.30
CA GLU A 218 -22.55 10.15 23.30
C GLU A 218 -22.02 10.56 21.93
N GLY A 219 -21.35 9.66 21.20
CA GLY A 219 -20.92 9.89 19.82
C GLY A 219 -22.10 10.04 18.85
N LEU A 220 -23.15 9.23 19.02
CA LEU A 220 -24.37 9.31 18.23
C LEU A 220 -25.11 10.64 18.47
N THR A 221 -25.27 11.06 19.73
CA THR A 221 -25.90 12.34 20.08
C THR A 221 -25.13 13.53 19.51
N LYS A 222 -23.79 13.55 19.63
CA LYS A 222 -22.97 14.61 19.03
C LYS A 222 -23.09 14.65 17.51
N THR A 223 -23.23 13.50 16.87
CA THR A 223 -23.43 13.42 15.42
C THR A 223 -24.80 13.97 15.04
N HIS A 224 -25.87 13.62 15.75
CA HIS A 224 -27.17 14.25 15.52
C HIS A 224 -27.14 15.76 15.75
N GLU A 225 -26.54 16.26 16.84
CA GLU A 225 -26.41 17.71 17.07
C GLU A 225 -25.65 18.45 15.97
N LEU A 226 -24.62 17.83 15.39
CA LEU A 226 -23.81 18.41 14.31
C LEU A 226 -24.52 18.40 12.96
N PHE A 227 -25.29 17.34 12.68
CA PHE A 227 -25.87 17.11 11.36
C PHE A 227 -27.35 17.53 11.25
N ASP A 228 -28.12 17.57 12.33
CA ASP A 228 -29.48 18.09 12.37
C ASP A 228 -29.62 19.52 11.79
N PRO A 229 -28.74 20.49 12.08
CA PRO A 229 -28.80 21.80 11.44
C PRO A 229 -28.46 21.76 9.94
N VAL A 230 -27.64 20.81 9.48
CA VAL A 230 -27.32 20.58 8.06
C VAL A 230 -28.53 19.98 7.33
N PHE A 231 -29.27 19.10 8.00
CA PHE A 231 -30.54 18.57 7.51
C PHE A 231 -31.64 19.64 7.47
N ARG A 232 -31.64 20.60 8.41
CA ARG A 232 -32.55 21.78 8.36
C ARG A 232 -32.17 22.78 7.27
N GLN A 233 -30.88 22.96 6.96
CA GLN A 233 -30.40 23.90 5.94
C GLN A 233 -30.67 23.44 4.51
N ASN A 234 -30.81 22.13 4.27
CA ASN A 234 -31.38 21.62 3.03
C ASN A 234 -32.91 21.71 3.13
N SER A 235 -33.45 22.85 2.73
CA SER A 235 -34.89 23.14 2.57
C SER A 235 -35.58 22.21 1.57
N ILE A 236 -35.64 20.91 1.85
CA ILE A 236 -36.61 19.98 1.26
C ILE A 236 -37.87 19.96 2.14
N VAL A 237 -37.73 20.05 3.47
CA VAL A 237 -38.88 20.07 4.40
C VAL A 237 -39.67 21.37 4.32
N GLN A 238 -39.02 22.54 4.23
CA GLN A 238 -39.74 23.82 4.00
C GLN A 238 -40.40 23.90 2.62
N LEU A 239 -39.86 23.22 1.60
CA LEU A 239 -40.48 23.17 0.27
C LEU A 239 -41.74 22.27 0.27
N ILE A 240 -41.70 21.15 1.01
CA ILE A 240 -42.82 20.22 1.15
C ILE A 240 -43.95 20.86 1.98
N GLU A 241 -43.64 21.51 3.11
CA GLU A 241 -44.67 22.20 3.91
C GLU A 241 -45.33 23.36 3.15
N SER A 242 -44.56 24.09 2.31
CA SER A 242 -45.15 25.12 1.44
C SER A 242 -46.01 24.56 0.29
N HIS A 243 -45.71 23.37 -0.22
CA HIS A 243 -46.53 22.69 -1.24
C HIS A 243 -47.82 22.11 -0.65
N GLU A 244 -47.80 21.68 0.61
CA GLU A 244 -48.98 21.17 1.31
C GLU A 244 -49.98 22.30 1.63
N GLU A 245 -49.51 23.49 2.00
CA GLU A 245 -50.37 24.69 2.15
C GLU A 245 -50.96 25.16 0.80
N ILE A 246 -50.20 25.10 -0.30
CA ILE A 246 -50.69 25.45 -1.65
C ILE A 246 -51.78 24.47 -2.13
N CYS A 247 -51.66 23.18 -1.83
CA CYS A 247 -52.68 22.18 -2.15
C CYS A 247 -53.98 22.36 -1.36
N GLN A 248 -53.92 22.82 -0.10
CA GLN A 248 -55.14 23.11 0.67
C GLN A 248 -55.89 24.35 0.15
N ILE A 249 -55.19 25.39 -0.30
CA ILE A 249 -55.84 26.60 -0.86
C ILE A 249 -56.52 26.30 -2.21
N SER A 250 -55.95 25.43 -3.04
CA SER A 250 -56.54 25.05 -4.33
C SER A 250 -57.77 24.13 -4.22
N THR A 251 -58.08 23.61 -3.03
CA THR A 251 -59.25 22.76 -2.78
C THR A 251 -60.43 23.55 -2.17
N MET A 252 -60.24 24.84 -1.86
CA MET A 252 -61.26 25.74 -1.27
C MET A 252 -61.71 26.90 -2.19
N LEU A 253 -61.27 26.92 -3.45
CA LEU A 253 -61.77 27.77 -4.54
C LEU A 253 -62.49 26.90 -5.58
#